data_AF-A0A924R442-F1
#
_entry.id   AF-A0A924R442-F1
#
_cell.length_a   1.000
_cell.length_b   1.000
_cell.length_c   1.000
_cell.angle_alpha   90.00
_cell.angle_beta   90.00
_cell.angle_gamma   90.00
#
_symmetry.space_group_name_H-M   'P 1'
#
loop_
_entity.id
_entity.type
_entity.pdbx_description
1 polymer ?
#
loop_
_entity_poly.entity_id
_entity_poly.type
_entity_poly.pdbx_seq_one_letter_code
_entity_poly.pdbx_strand_id
1 'polypeptide(L)'
;MNALHDQQLVSHHSWIAATCNRWRLPLSVALVILIVGCAVAPTATGPTPDELAKIERLDRANSNLNDGLKQYEAGNYDAAMKAFLVALDSSLLTPVQQLNARKHMAFMQCLTSRESRCKEEFEKAFALDAKFDLSPAEAGHPIWGPVFRTVKSEVDGRRQGRTSTASAPKVLTAGEKLMAEGITAYDAADYPKAIKFFQDALKETLVPDDQVRSRKFTAFSFCLTNRMTLCRQEFDKILQGKPDFDLLPAEAGHPSWGPSFRQAKARLKPPVVAPTKN
;
A
#
# COMPACT_ATOMS: atom_id res chain seq x y z
N MET A 1 20.19 2.03 -54.00
CA MET A 1 21.48 2.68 -54.31
C MET A 1 21.95 3.32 -53.01
N ASN A 2 22.91 2.85 -52.21
CA ASN A 2 23.99 1.85 -52.31
C ASN A 2 24.14 1.20 -50.91
N ALA A 3 24.33 -0.13 -50.85
CA ALA A 3 25.52 -0.85 -50.39
C ALA A 3 25.83 -0.70 -48.88
N LEU A 4 25.60 -1.71 -48.03
CA LEU A 4 26.37 -2.97 -47.83
C LEU A 4 27.86 -2.75 -47.54
N HIS A 5 28.27 -3.08 -46.31
CA HIS A 5 29.52 -3.71 -45.82
C HIS A 5 29.65 -3.40 -44.31
N ASP A 6 30.24 -4.19 -43.42
CA ASP A 6 30.54 -5.62 -43.34
C ASP A 6 31.10 -5.86 -41.91
N GLN A 7 30.88 -7.07 -41.43
CA GLN A 7 31.65 -7.89 -40.49
C GLN A 7 32.53 -7.32 -39.36
N GLN A 8 32.26 -7.97 -38.20
CA GLN A 8 33.19 -8.64 -37.27
C GLN A 8 34.24 -7.79 -36.52
N LEU A 9 34.27 -7.99 -35.20
CA LEU A 9 35.41 -8.62 -34.54
C LEU A 9 35.01 -9.19 -33.18
N VAL A 10 35.08 -10.51 -33.11
CA VAL A 10 35.03 -11.34 -31.90
C VAL A 10 36.34 -11.14 -31.14
N SER A 11 36.29 -11.04 -29.81
CA SER A 11 37.49 -11.11 -28.97
C SER A 11 37.17 -11.84 -27.68
N HIS A 12 37.65 -13.08 -27.64
CA HIS A 12 37.66 -13.98 -26.49
C HIS A 12 38.63 -13.45 -25.43
N HIS A 13 38.19 -13.39 -24.16
CA HIS A 13 39.11 -13.28 -23.03
C HIS A 13 39.28 -14.63 -22.34
N SER A 14 40.55 -15.02 -22.34
CA SER A 14 41.18 -16.26 -21.96
C SER A 14 41.05 -16.57 -20.47
N TRP A 15 40.77 -17.84 -20.18
CA TRP A 15 40.81 -18.44 -18.86
C TRP A 15 42.27 -18.64 -18.43
N ILE A 16 42.64 -18.11 -17.25
CA ILE A 16 43.94 -18.34 -16.63
C ILE A 16 43.92 -19.73 -15.99
N ALA A 17 44.64 -20.67 -16.61
CA ALA A 17 44.91 -22.00 -16.08
C ALA A 17 45.97 -21.91 -14.97
N ALA A 18 45.60 -22.31 -13.75
CA ALA A 18 46.54 -22.46 -12.64
C ALA A 18 47.46 -23.67 -12.88
N THR A 19 48.76 -23.42 -12.75
CA THR A 19 49.85 -24.33 -13.02
C THR A 19 49.92 -25.50 -12.04
N CYS A 20 50.05 -26.69 -12.61
CA CYS A 20 50.34 -27.97 -11.99
C CYS A 20 51.77 -27.96 -11.40
N ASN A 21 51.91 -28.02 -10.08
CA ASN A 21 53.20 -28.24 -9.41
C ASN A 21 53.44 -29.75 -9.28
N ARG A 22 54.57 -30.19 -9.85
CA ARG A 22 54.95 -31.56 -10.12
C ARG A 22 56.07 -31.96 -9.17
N TRP A 23 55.75 -32.76 -8.16
CA TRP A 23 56.75 -33.43 -7.34
C TRP A 23 56.78 -34.92 -7.72
N ARG A 24 57.97 -35.38 -8.10
CA ARG A 24 58.29 -36.73 -8.53
C ARG A 24 58.92 -37.51 -7.35
N LEU A 25 58.79 -38.84 -7.42
CA LEU A 25 59.55 -39.94 -6.79
C LEU A 25 58.89 -40.58 -5.53
N PRO A 26 59.15 -41.88 -5.25
CA PRO A 26 59.24 -43.03 -6.16
C PRO A 26 58.47 -44.29 -5.64
N LEU A 27 58.50 -45.32 -6.49
CA LEU A 27 57.90 -46.65 -6.39
C LEU A 27 58.36 -47.49 -5.17
N SER A 28 57.43 -48.31 -4.67
CA SER A 28 57.60 -49.56 -3.88
C SER A 28 57.71 -49.46 -2.36
N VAL A 29 56.68 -49.94 -1.65
CA VAL A 29 56.71 -51.09 -0.73
C VAL A 29 55.25 -51.43 -0.39
N ALA A 30 54.84 -52.66 -0.71
CA ALA A 30 53.59 -53.24 -0.25
C ALA A 30 53.71 -53.58 1.24
N LEU A 31 52.82 -53.04 2.07
CA LEU A 31 52.57 -53.52 3.43
C LEU A 31 51.06 -53.51 3.69
N VAL A 32 50.52 -54.71 3.84
CA VAL A 32 49.14 -54.98 4.21
C VAL A 32 48.90 -54.46 5.63
N ILE A 33 48.11 -53.39 5.76
CA ILE A 33 47.56 -52.94 7.05
C ILE A 33 46.06 -53.19 7.01
N LEU A 34 45.63 -54.22 7.74
CA LEU A 34 44.23 -54.44 8.11
C LEU A 34 43.83 -53.39 9.14
N ILE A 35 43.28 -52.27 8.66
CA ILE A 35 42.64 -51.28 9.53
C ILE A 35 41.16 -51.61 9.59
N VAL A 36 40.68 -51.93 10.79
CA VAL A 36 39.27 -51.95 11.15
C VAL A 36 38.70 -50.56 10.81
N GLY A 37 38.01 -50.45 9.68
CA GLY A 37 37.27 -49.26 9.32
C GLY A 37 36.04 -49.15 10.21
N CYS A 38 36.05 -48.22 11.17
CA CYS A 38 34.79 -47.65 11.64
C CYS A 38 34.13 -46.99 10.43
N ALA A 39 33.10 -47.64 9.90
CA ALA A 39 32.22 -47.06 8.90
C ALA A 39 31.48 -45.88 9.55
N VAL A 40 32.08 -44.69 9.50
CA VAL A 40 31.35 -43.45 9.70
C VAL A 40 30.49 -43.32 8.45
N ALA A 41 29.19 -43.58 8.58
CA ALA A 41 28.25 -43.33 7.50
C ALA A 41 28.43 -41.88 7.03
N PRO A 42 28.55 -41.60 5.72
CA PRO A 42 28.57 -40.23 5.23
C PRO A 42 27.28 -39.58 5.70
N THR A 43 27.39 -38.64 6.64
CA THR A 43 26.30 -37.73 6.97
C THR A 43 25.87 -37.09 5.66
N ALA A 44 24.64 -37.35 5.22
CA ALA A 44 24.09 -36.73 4.02
C ALA A 44 24.15 -35.21 4.20
N THR A 45 25.13 -34.54 3.58
CA THR A 45 25.38 -33.09 3.67
C THR A 45 24.47 -32.29 2.74
N GLY A 46 23.30 -32.83 2.38
CA GLY A 46 22.32 -32.16 1.52
C GLY A 46 21.22 -31.47 2.34
N PRO A 47 20.64 -30.37 1.85
CA PRO A 47 19.46 -29.76 2.45
C PRO A 47 18.32 -30.79 2.50
N THR A 48 17.58 -30.76 3.62
CA THR A 48 16.41 -31.64 3.79
C THR A 48 15.30 -31.28 2.80
N PRO A 49 14.34 -32.19 2.52
CA PRO A 49 13.17 -31.87 1.69
C PRO A 49 12.40 -30.63 2.18
N ASP A 50 12.29 -30.44 3.49
CA ASP A 50 11.64 -29.26 4.10
C ASP A 50 12.43 -27.97 3.84
N GLU A 51 13.76 -28.07 3.87
CA GLU A 51 14.66 -26.96 3.57
C GLU A 51 14.60 -26.57 2.09
N LEU A 52 14.54 -27.55 1.19
CA LEU A 52 14.31 -27.33 -0.24
C LEU A 52 12.96 -26.61 -0.49
N ALA A 53 11.89 -27.06 0.16
CA ALA A 53 10.58 -26.42 0.06
C ALA A 53 10.56 -24.99 0.64
N LYS A 54 11.39 -24.71 1.66
CA LYS A 54 11.57 -23.35 2.19
C LYS A 54 12.34 -22.45 1.21
N ILE A 55 13.41 -22.95 0.61
CA ILE A 55 14.20 -22.24 -0.41
C ILE A 55 13.29 -21.87 -1.59
N GLU A 56 12.51 -22.82 -2.10
CA GLU A 56 11.61 -22.59 -3.22
C GLU A 56 10.53 -21.53 -2.93
N ARG A 57 9.97 -21.53 -1.70
CA ARG A 57 9.02 -20.49 -1.26
C ARG A 57 9.69 -19.11 -1.16
N LEU A 58 10.94 -19.06 -0.68
CA LEU A 58 11.70 -17.82 -0.61
C LEU A 58 12.02 -17.28 -2.02
N ASP A 59 12.41 -18.15 -2.95
CA ASP A 59 12.66 -17.77 -4.34
C ASP A 59 11.41 -17.21 -5.01
N ARG A 60 10.25 -17.84 -4.79
CA ARG A 60 8.96 -17.28 -5.22
C ARG A 60 8.67 -15.91 -4.59
N ALA A 61 8.92 -15.75 -3.30
CA ALA A 61 8.69 -14.47 -2.62
C ALA A 61 9.58 -13.36 -3.21
N ASN A 62 10.86 -13.66 -3.45
CA ASN A 62 11.81 -12.75 -4.08
C ASN A 62 11.42 -12.43 -5.53
N SER A 63 10.97 -13.43 -6.30
CA SER A 63 10.46 -13.21 -7.66
C SER A 63 9.28 -12.24 -7.66
N ASN A 64 8.29 -12.48 -6.80
CA ASN A 64 7.11 -11.60 -6.69
C ASN A 64 7.49 -10.17 -6.25
N LEU A 65 8.46 -10.01 -5.35
CA LEU A 65 8.97 -8.68 -4.98
C LEU A 65 9.57 -7.96 -6.20
N ASN A 66 10.44 -8.63 -6.95
CA ASN A 66 11.09 -8.08 -8.13
C ASN A 66 10.08 -7.78 -9.24
N ASP A 67 9.09 -8.63 -9.43
CA ASP A 67 8.00 -8.41 -10.38
C ASP A 67 7.16 -7.21 -9.95
N GLY A 68 6.88 -7.04 -8.66
CA GLY A 68 6.23 -5.85 -8.12
C GLY A 68 6.98 -4.56 -8.46
N LEU A 69 8.30 -4.55 -8.28
CA LEU A 69 9.15 -3.40 -8.63
C LEU A 69 9.12 -3.10 -10.12
N LYS A 70 9.29 -4.12 -10.98
CA LYS A 70 9.23 -3.96 -12.44
C LYS A 70 7.89 -3.40 -12.89
N GLN A 71 6.79 -3.92 -12.34
CA GLN A 71 5.45 -3.43 -12.69
C GLN A 71 5.23 -2.00 -12.20
N TYR A 72 5.76 -1.64 -11.02
CA TYR A 72 5.70 -0.28 -10.50
C TYR A 72 6.43 0.71 -11.41
N GLU A 73 7.66 0.37 -11.83
CA GLU A 73 8.47 1.18 -12.76
C GLU A 73 7.80 1.31 -14.13
N ALA A 74 7.11 0.26 -14.58
CA ALA A 74 6.31 0.29 -15.82
C ALA A 74 5.00 1.08 -15.70
N GLY A 75 4.64 1.57 -14.51
CA GLY A 75 3.38 2.27 -14.25
C GLY A 75 2.15 1.34 -14.11
N ASN A 76 2.36 0.02 -14.11
CA ASN A 76 1.30 -0.98 -13.95
C ASN A 76 0.97 -1.20 -12.45
N TYR A 77 0.43 -0.17 -11.81
CA TYR A 77 0.25 -0.14 -10.34
C TYR A 77 -0.64 -1.27 -9.80
N ASP A 78 -1.68 -1.69 -10.53
CA ASP A 78 -2.54 -2.80 -10.11
C ASP A 78 -1.78 -4.14 -10.09
N ALA A 79 -0.93 -4.39 -11.09
CA ALA A 79 -0.10 -5.58 -11.15
C ALA A 79 1.00 -5.54 -10.08
N ALA A 80 1.61 -4.37 -9.88
CA ALA A 80 2.61 -4.14 -8.84
C ALA A 80 2.04 -4.43 -7.44
N MET A 81 0.86 -3.88 -7.13
CA MET A 81 0.17 -4.09 -5.85
C MET A 81 -0.06 -5.58 -5.57
N LYS A 82 -0.57 -6.33 -6.55
CA LYS A 82 -0.80 -7.78 -6.42
C LYS A 82 0.50 -8.53 -6.15
N ALA A 83 1.56 -8.24 -6.91
CA ALA A 83 2.85 -8.89 -6.76
C ALA A 83 3.47 -8.62 -5.37
N PHE A 84 3.40 -7.38 -4.85
CA PHE A 84 3.87 -7.08 -3.50
C PHE A 84 3.06 -7.78 -2.41
N LEU A 85 1.73 -7.86 -2.55
CA LEU A 85 0.88 -8.58 -1.60
C LEU A 85 1.28 -10.06 -1.51
N VAL A 86 1.47 -10.71 -2.66
CA VAL A 86 1.91 -12.12 -2.73
C VAL A 86 3.31 -12.29 -2.15
N ALA A 87 4.23 -11.35 -2.42
CA ALA A 87 5.58 -11.38 -1.88
C ALA A 87 5.59 -11.31 -0.33
N LEU A 88 4.76 -10.42 0.24
CA LEU A 88 4.64 -10.22 1.69
C LEU A 88 3.93 -11.37 2.41
N ASP A 89 2.98 -12.05 1.76
CA ASP A 89 2.24 -13.19 2.32
C ASP A 89 3.15 -14.37 2.70
N SER A 90 4.28 -14.51 2.01
CA SER A 90 5.25 -15.58 2.30
C SER A 90 5.83 -15.52 3.72
N SER A 91 5.88 -14.34 4.35
CA SER A 91 6.62 -14.05 5.60
C SER A 91 8.11 -14.43 5.59
N LEU A 92 8.68 -14.77 4.42
CA LEU A 92 10.07 -15.22 4.26
C LEU A 92 11.02 -14.10 3.85
N LEU A 93 10.50 -12.97 3.37
CA LEU A 93 11.30 -11.81 2.98
C LEU A 93 12.03 -11.20 4.17
N THR A 94 13.24 -10.70 3.92
CA THR A 94 13.98 -9.91 4.91
C THR A 94 13.22 -8.62 5.27
N PRO A 95 13.44 -8.02 6.45
CA PRO A 95 12.81 -6.75 6.82
C PRO A 95 13.03 -5.64 5.78
N VAL A 96 14.22 -5.57 5.18
CA VAL A 96 14.55 -4.60 4.12
C VAL A 96 13.70 -4.80 2.88
N GLN A 97 13.50 -6.05 2.46
CA GLN A 97 12.65 -6.39 1.32
C GLN A 97 11.17 -6.10 1.59
N GLN A 98 10.69 -6.45 2.79
CA GLN A 98 9.34 -6.13 3.21
C GLN A 98 9.14 -4.61 3.26
N LEU A 99 10.11 -3.87 3.81
CA LEU A 99 10.09 -2.42 3.88
C LEU A 99 10.01 -1.79 2.48
N ASN A 100 10.79 -2.31 1.54
CA ASN A 100 10.78 -1.87 0.16
C ASN A 100 9.39 -2.08 -0.49
N ALA A 101 8.79 -3.27 -0.36
CA ALA A 101 7.44 -3.53 -0.85
C ALA A 101 6.40 -2.59 -0.24
N ARG A 102 6.40 -2.43 1.09
CA ARG A 102 5.45 -1.57 1.81
C ARG A 102 5.57 -0.10 1.42
N LYS A 103 6.79 0.41 1.23
CA LYS A 103 7.05 1.78 0.74
C LYS A 103 6.36 2.02 -0.61
N HIS A 104 6.54 1.10 -1.56
CA HIS A 104 5.92 1.23 -2.89
C HIS A 104 4.40 1.07 -2.84
N MET A 105 3.89 0.16 -2.01
CA MET A 105 2.46 0.03 -1.76
C MET A 105 1.87 1.32 -1.19
N ALA A 106 2.53 1.96 -0.22
CA ALA A 106 2.10 3.24 0.34
C ALA A 106 2.00 4.32 -0.75
N PHE A 107 3.01 4.46 -1.61
CA PHE A 107 2.99 5.41 -2.72
C PHE A 107 1.80 5.18 -3.65
N MET A 108 1.55 3.93 -4.08
CA MET A 108 0.41 3.59 -4.95
C MET A 108 -0.95 3.86 -4.29
N GLN A 109 -1.11 3.56 -3.00
CA GLN A 109 -2.35 3.85 -2.27
C GLN A 109 -2.58 5.36 -2.14
N CYS A 110 -1.52 6.13 -1.93
CA CYS A 110 -1.58 7.60 -1.91
C CYS A 110 -1.98 8.16 -3.28
N LEU A 111 -1.42 7.64 -4.38
CA LEU A 111 -1.78 8.05 -5.74
C LEU A 111 -3.26 7.81 -6.07
N THR A 112 -3.87 6.77 -5.50
CA THR A 112 -5.29 6.43 -5.71
C THR A 112 -6.24 7.12 -4.73
N SER A 113 -5.78 8.14 -3.99
CA SER A 113 -6.56 8.88 -2.98
C SER A 113 -7.11 8.02 -1.84
N ARG A 114 -6.50 6.87 -1.56
CA ARG A 114 -6.85 5.97 -0.45
C ARG A 114 -5.97 6.27 0.76
N GLU A 115 -6.11 7.46 1.32
CA GLU A 115 -5.22 7.97 2.37
C GLU A 115 -5.10 7.05 3.59
N SER A 116 -6.20 6.41 4.03
CA SER A 116 -6.17 5.47 5.16
C SER A 116 -5.26 4.28 4.89
N ARG A 117 -5.35 3.68 3.69
CA ARG A 117 -4.50 2.57 3.26
C ARG A 117 -3.05 3.01 3.05
N CYS A 118 -2.84 4.23 2.55
CA CYS A 118 -1.51 4.81 2.43
C CYS A 118 -0.83 4.96 3.80
N LYS A 119 -1.55 5.52 4.80
CA LYS A 119 -1.07 5.64 6.18
C LYS A 119 -0.73 4.27 6.77
N GLU A 120 -1.63 3.31 6.61
CA GLU A 120 -1.48 1.94 7.13
C GLU A 120 -0.18 1.28 6.64
N GLU A 121 0.17 1.41 5.35
CA GLU A 121 1.42 0.84 4.84
C GLU A 121 2.67 1.55 5.37
N PHE A 122 2.63 2.88 5.58
CA PHE A 122 3.72 3.59 6.24
C PHE A 122 3.88 3.20 7.71
N GLU A 123 2.79 3.01 8.45
CA GLU A 123 2.86 2.51 9.82
C GLU A 123 3.49 1.13 9.89
N LYS A 124 3.10 0.22 8.98
CA LYS A 124 3.71 -1.10 8.85
C LYS A 124 5.20 -1.01 8.48
N ALA A 125 5.60 -0.05 7.65
CA ALA A 125 7.00 0.23 7.36
C ALA A 125 7.78 0.65 8.62
N PHE A 126 7.24 1.57 9.43
CA PHE A 126 7.84 1.97 10.71
C PHE A 126 7.87 0.86 11.78
N ALA A 127 6.99 -0.14 11.67
CA ALA A 127 7.01 -1.33 12.51
C ALA A 127 8.13 -2.30 12.12
N LEU A 128 8.52 -2.35 10.83
CA LEU A 128 9.64 -3.16 10.35
C LEU A 128 11.00 -2.53 10.65
N ASP A 129 11.12 -1.23 10.40
CA ASP A 129 12.32 -0.46 10.71
C ASP A 129 11.94 0.84 11.41
N ALA A 130 12.37 0.95 12.67
CA ALA A 130 12.04 2.12 13.45
C ALA A 130 12.66 3.40 12.90
N LYS A 131 13.83 3.29 12.25
CA LYS A 131 14.57 4.42 11.68
C LYS A 131 14.22 4.67 10.21
N PHE A 132 13.20 4.00 9.68
CA PHE A 132 12.75 4.18 8.31
C PHE A 132 12.56 5.66 7.98
N ASP A 133 13.14 6.07 6.85
CA ASP A 133 12.93 7.40 6.31
C ASP A 133 12.82 7.35 4.78
N LEU A 134 12.09 8.29 4.23
CA LEU A 134 12.09 8.53 2.79
C LEU A 134 13.32 9.35 2.42
N SER A 135 13.84 9.14 1.20
CA SER A 135 14.84 10.06 0.65
C SER A 135 14.25 11.48 0.52
N PRO A 136 15.07 12.53 0.46
CA PRO A 136 14.57 13.91 0.31
C PRO A 136 13.67 14.10 -0.91
N ALA A 137 13.97 13.41 -2.03
CA ALA A 137 13.16 13.45 -3.24
C ALA A 137 11.79 12.80 -3.04
N GLU A 138 11.75 11.63 -2.39
CA GLU A 138 10.51 10.93 -2.08
C GLU A 138 9.67 11.72 -1.05
N ALA A 139 10.28 12.24 0.01
CA ALA A 139 9.60 13.02 1.05
C ALA A 139 9.02 14.35 0.53
N GLY A 140 9.60 14.90 -0.54
CA GLY A 140 9.17 16.13 -1.20
C GLY A 140 7.93 15.97 -2.10
N HIS A 141 7.47 14.75 -2.36
CA HIS A 141 6.35 14.55 -3.28
C HIS A 141 5.03 15.13 -2.73
N PRO A 142 4.23 15.87 -3.54
CA PRO A 142 3.06 16.59 -3.05
C PRO A 142 1.93 15.69 -2.54
N ILE A 143 1.84 14.44 -3.03
CA ILE A 143 0.75 13.52 -2.67
C ILE A 143 1.05 12.75 -1.38
N TRP A 144 2.14 11.97 -1.34
CA TRP A 144 2.45 11.13 -0.17
C TRP A 144 3.35 11.79 0.86
N GLY A 145 4.11 12.84 0.50
CA GLY A 145 5.00 13.53 1.44
C GLY A 145 4.30 14.06 2.70
N PRO A 146 3.15 14.77 2.58
CA PRO A 146 2.36 15.20 3.73
C PRO A 146 1.85 14.03 4.59
N VAL A 147 1.44 12.94 3.95
CA VAL A 147 0.94 11.73 4.64
C VAL A 147 2.07 11.07 5.43
N PHE A 148 3.23 10.88 4.81
CA PHE A 148 4.42 10.31 5.45
C PHE A 148 4.85 11.12 6.68
N ARG A 149 4.94 12.45 6.57
CA ARG A 149 5.30 13.32 7.70
C ARG A 149 4.32 13.20 8.87
N THR A 150 3.02 13.12 8.58
CA THR A 150 1.98 12.91 9.58
C THR A 150 2.21 11.59 10.32
N VAL A 151 2.36 10.48 9.59
CA VAL A 151 2.58 9.15 10.18
C VAL A 151 3.88 9.11 10.99
N LYS A 152 4.97 9.68 10.46
CA LYS A 152 6.26 9.76 11.17
C LYS A 152 6.11 10.49 12.51
N SER A 153 5.44 11.63 12.53
CA SER A 153 5.16 12.38 13.76
C SER A 153 4.31 11.58 14.76
N GLU A 154 3.30 10.86 14.29
CA GLU A 154 2.43 10.03 15.13
C GLU A 154 3.19 8.83 15.73
N VAL A 155 4.06 8.19 14.95
CA VAL A 155 4.91 7.08 15.39
C VAL A 155 5.97 7.57 16.38
N ASP A 156 6.64 8.68 16.10
CA ASP A 156 7.65 9.25 16.99
C ASP A 156 7.02 9.74 18.30
N GLY A 157 5.83 10.32 18.25
CA GLY A 157 5.03 10.66 19.44
C GLY A 157 4.74 9.43 20.30
N ARG A 158 4.25 8.34 19.68
CA ARG A 158 4.02 7.05 20.35
C ARG A 158 5.29 6.51 21.03
N ARG A 159 6.45 6.62 20.39
CA ARG A 159 7.73 6.13 20.92
C ARG A 159 8.26 6.95 22.08
N GLN A 160 8.09 8.27 22.05
CA GLN A 160 8.62 9.17 23.06
C GLN A 160 7.84 9.13 24.38
N GLY A 161 6.86 8.22 24.53
CA GLY A 161 5.99 8.17 25.70
C GLY A 161 5.24 9.50 25.93
N ARG A 162 5.31 10.42 24.96
CA ARG A 162 4.47 11.59 24.89
C ARG A 162 3.13 11.01 24.52
N THR A 163 2.37 10.69 25.56
CA THR A 163 0.98 10.32 25.48
C THR A 163 0.33 11.32 24.54
N SER A 164 0.18 10.91 23.29
CA SER A 164 -1.02 11.26 22.57
C SER A 164 -2.13 11.01 23.58
N THR A 165 -3.08 11.93 23.65
CA THR A 165 -4.44 11.59 24.07
C THR A 165 -5.01 10.62 23.03
N ALA A 166 -4.34 9.49 22.85
CA ALA A 166 -4.72 8.32 22.12
C ALA A 166 -5.28 7.43 23.21
N SER A 167 -6.59 7.33 23.19
CA SER A 167 -7.31 6.18 23.67
C SER A 167 -6.47 4.91 23.49
N ALA A 168 -6.45 4.07 24.54
CA ALA A 168 -6.28 2.62 24.43
C ALA A 168 -6.89 2.09 23.12
N PRO A 169 -6.43 0.96 22.51
CA PRO A 169 -6.93 0.44 21.24
C PRO A 169 -8.42 0.71 21.16
N LYS A 170 -8.80 1.73 20.35
CA LYS A 170 -10.15 2.28 20.46
C LYS A 170 -11.03 1.16 19.98
N VAL A 171 -11.69 0.48 20.92
CA VAL A 171 -12.78 -0.44 20.58
C VAL A 171 -13.73 0.46 19.82
N LEU A 172 -13.76 0.29 18.50
CA LEU A 172 -14.55 1.12 17.62
C LEU A 172 -15.98 1.09 18.18
N THR A 173 -16.57 2.27 18.36
CA THR A 173 -17.98 2.31 18.73
C THR A 173 -18.80 1.59 17.66
N ALA A 174 -20.02 1.16 17.99
CA ALA A 174 -20.90 0.55 17.00
C ALA A 174 -21.02 1.44 15.73
N GLY A 175 -21.12 2.76 15.91
CA GLY A 175 -21.15 3.73 14.81
C GLY A 175 -19.86 3.75 13.99
N GLU A 176 -18.70 3.74 14.64
CA GLU A 176 -17.40 3.74 13.94
C GLU A 176 -17.17 2.44 13.15
N LYS A 177 -17.61 1.30 13.70
CA LYS A 177 -17.56 0.02 13.00
C LYS A 177 -18.47 0.02 11.77
N LEU A 178 -19.71 0.48 11.92
CA LEU A 178 -20.65 0.61 10.80
C LEU A 178 -20.10 1.58 9.72
N MET A 179 -19.47 2.68 10.14
CA MET A 179 -18.82 3.61 9.23
C MET A 179 -17.69 2.94 8.41
N ALA A 180 -16.85 2.13 9.05
CA ALA A 180 -15.81 1.36 8.37
C ALA A 180 -16.37 0.32 7.38
N GLU A 181 -17.45 -0.37 7.76
CA GLU A 181 -18.17 -1.30 6.88
C GLU A 181 -18.80 -0.59 5.68
N GLY A 182 -19.33 0.62 5.89
CA GLY A 182 -19.87 1.48 4.83
C GLY A 182 -18.82 1.89 3.80
N ILE A 183 -17.62 2.28 4.24
CA ILE A 183 -16.50 2.57 3.33
C ILE A 183 -16.10 1.35 2.53
N THR A 184 -16.01 0.19 3.18
CA THR A 184 -15.67 -1.07 2.52
C THR A 184 -16.69 -1.41 1.42
N ALA A 185 -17.98 -1.23 1.69
CA ALA A 185 -19.03 -1.43 0.70
C ALA A 185 -18.99 -0.38 -0.43
N TYR A 186 -18.70 0.89 -0.10
CA TYR A 186 -18.57 1.97 -1.08
C TYR A 186 -17.41 1.72 -2.06
N ASP A 187 -16.25 1.34 -1.54
CA ASP A 187 -15.05 1.01 -2.33
C ASP A 187 -15.26 -0.22 -3.23
N ALA A 188 -16.13 -1.14 -2.80
CA ALA A 188 -16.56 -2.29 -3.59
C ALA A 188 -17.68 -1.95 -4.60
N ALA A 189 -18.07 -0.68 -4.73
CA ALA A 189 -19.19 -0.19 -5.54
C ALA A 189 -20.57 -0.79 -5.17
N ASP A 190 -20.70 -1.38 -3.97
CA ASP A 190 -21.97 -1.84 -3.41
C ASP A 190 -22.66 -0.67 -2.70
N TYR A 191 -23.13 0.30 -3.49
CA TYR A 191 -23.76 1.52 -2.99
C TYR A 191 -25.01 1.28 -2.14
N PRO A 192 -25.92 0.32 -2.44
CA PRO A 192 -27.04 0.02 -1.57
C PRO A 192 -26.61 -0.42 -0.16
N LYS A 193 -25.59 -1.27 -0.07
CA LYS A 193 -25.03 -1.72 1.21
C LYS A 193 -24.30 -0.60 1.94
N ALA A 194 -23.53 0.21 1.21
CA ALA A 194 -22.85 1.38 1.76
C ALA A 194 -23.83 2.38 2.38
N ILE A 195 -24.90 2.74 1.66
CA ILE A 195 -25.97 3.62 2.15
C ILE A 195 -26.55 3.09 3.47
N LYS A 196 -26.84 1.78 3.54
CA LYS A 196 -27.39 1.16 4.75
C LYS A 196 -26.44 1.34 5.93
N PHE A 197 -25.16 1.00 5.76
CA PHE A 197 -24.17 1.13 6.83
C PHE A 197 -23.99 2.58 7.31
N PHE A 198 -23.92 3.55 6.40
CA PHE A 198 -23.79 4.95 6.77
C PHE A 198 -25.03 5.48 7.52
N GLN A 199 -26.23 5.08 7.09
CA GLN A 199 -27.47 5.44 7.77
C GLN A 199 -27.59 4.77 9.14
N ASP A 200 -27.18 3.51 9.27
CA ASP A 200 -27.16 2.80 10.54
C ASP A 200 -26.09 3.41 11.47
N ALA A 201 -24.93 3.81 10.94
CA ALA A 201 -23.90 4.52 11.71
C ALA A 201 -24.42 5.87 12.25
N LEU A 202 -25.24 6.59 11.50
CA LEU A 202 -25.86 7.86 11.94
C LEU A 202 -26.91 7.68 13.05
N LYS A 203 -27.38 6.46 13.31
CA LYS A 203 -28.26 6.14 14.45
C LYS A 203 -27.46 5.85 15.73
N GLU A 204 -26.16 5.59 15.59
CA GLU A 204 -25.24 5.35 16.68
C GLU A 204 -24.56 6.64 17.14
N THR A 205 -23.81 6.54 18.24
CA THR A 205 -22.97 7.65 18.70
C THR A 205 -21.76 7.80 17.78
N LEU A 206 -21.80 8.82 16.93
CA LEU A 206 -20.69 9.26 16.07
C LEU A 206 -20.24 10.67 16.44
N VAL A 207 -18.94 10.92 16.33
CA VAL A 207 -18.40 12.28 16.43
C VAL A 207 -18.92 13.15 15.26
N PRO A 208 -19.08 14.47 15.43
CA PRO A 208 -19.70 15.33 14.42
C PRO A 208 -19.06 15.24 13.02
N ASP A 209 -17.73 15.14 12.96
CA ASP A 209 -17.04 15.01 11.67
C ASP A 209 -17.34 13.69 10.97
N ASP A 210 -17.51 12.59 11.72
CA ASP A 210 -17.90 11.30 11.15
C ASP A 210 -19.38 11.28 10.76
N GLN A 211 -20.25 12.03 11.43
CA GLN A 211 -21.63 12.23 10.97
C GLN A 211 -21.65 12.94 9.59
N VAL A 212 -20.88 14.02 9.45
CA VAL A 212 -20.73 14.73 8.17
C VAL A 212 -20.15 13.81 7.10
N ARG A 213 -19.10 13.05 7.43
CA ARG A 213 -18.48 12.07 6.53
C ARG A 213 -19.48 11.00 6.08
N SER A 214 -20.24 10.43 7.01
CA SER A 214 -21.24 9.39 6.74
C SER A 214 -22.35 9.91 5.82
N ARG A 215 -22.85 11.13 6.07
CA ARG A 215 -23.80 11.80 5.16
C ARG A 215 -23.20 12.10 3.78
N LYS A 216 -21.94 12.52 3.71
CA LYS A 216 -21.23 12.79 2.44
C LYS A 216 -21.21 11.55 1.55
N PHE A 217 -20.78 10.41 2.08
CA PHE A 217 -20.75 9.16 1.32
C PHE A 217 -22.14 8.63 0.98
N THR A 218 -23.12 8.86 1.85
CA THR A 218 -24.53 8.56 1.55
C THR A 218 -25.04 9.39 0.37
N ALA A 219 -24.74 10.70 0.34
CA ALA A 219 -25.09 11.60 -0.76
C ALA A 219 -24.45 11.14 -2.07
N PHE A 220 -23.14 10.87 -2.07
CA PHE A 220 -22.43 10.37 -3.24
C PHE A 220 -23.06 9.07 -3.77
N SER A 221 -23.35 8.12 -2.88
CA SER A 221 -23.97 6.84 -3.24
C SER A 221 -25.36 7.02 -3.86
N PHE A 222 -26.18 7.94 -3.32
CA PHE A 222 -27.47 8.26 -3.93
C PHE A 222 -27.33 8.92 -5.30
N CYS A 223 -26.35 9.81 -5.46
CA CYS A 223 -26.08 10.43 -6.76
C CYS A 223 -25.59 9.40 -7.80
N LEU A 224 -24.72 8.46 -7.41
CA LEU A 224 -24.23 7.39 -8.29
C LEU A 224 -25.33 6.39 -8.67
N THR A 225 -26.36 6.24 -7.84
CA THR A 225 -27.50 5.33 -8.07
C THR A 225 -28.75 6.03 -8.63
N ASN A 226 -28.59 7.25 -9.16
CA ASN A 226 -29.66 8.06 -9.77
C ASN A 226 -30.83 8.43 -8.82
N ARG A 227 -30.61 8.42 -7.50
CA ARG A 227 -31.61 8.81 -6.49
C ARG A 227 -31.45 10.29 -6.12
N MET A 228 -31.66 11.16 -7.10
CA MET A 228 -31.30 12.59 -7.02
C MET A 228 -31.95 13.35 -5.86
N THR A 229 -33.21 13.07 -5.54
CA THR A 229 -33.90 13.72 -4.42
C THR A 229 -33.21 13.40 -3.09
N LEU A 230 -32.88 12.14 -2.84
CA LEU A 230 -32.18 11.71 -1.63
C LEU A 230 -30.75 12.24 -1.58
N CYS A 231 -30.05 12.26 -2.73
CA CYS A 231 -28.71 12.84 -2.82
C CYS A 231 -28.70 14.32 -2.38
N ARG A 232 -29.64 15.13 -2.90
CA ARG A 232 -29.75 16.55 -2.54
C ARG A 232 -30.10 16.74 -1.07
N GLN A 233 -31.02 15.93 -0.54
CA GLN A 233 -31.41 15.98 0.87
C GLN A 233 -30.24 15.71 1.82
N GLU A 234 -29.35 14.76 1.50
CA GLU A 234 -28.17 14.52 2.35
C GLU A 234 -27.19 15.70 2.33
N PHE A 235 -26.98 16.37 1.19
CA PHE A 235 -26.18 17.60 1.15
C PHE A 235 -26.84 18.74 1.93
N ASP A 236 -28.16 18.90 1.82
CA ASP A 236 -28.89 19.90 2.60
C ASP A 236 -28.71 19.64 4.11
N LYS A 237 -28.80 18.37 4.57
CA LYS A 237 -28.56 18.00 5.98
C LYS A 237 -27.13 18.28 6.43
N ILE A 238 -26.13 18.00 5.59
CA ILE A 238 -24.73 18.32 5.91
C ILE A 238 -24.59 19.81 6.14
N LEU A 239 -25.08 20.63 5.21
CA LEU A 239 -24.87 22.07 5.28
C LEU A 239 -25.78 22.76 6.33
N GLN A 240 -26.91 22.16 6.69
CA GLN A 240 -27.70 22.60 7.85
C GLN A 240 -26.93 22.42 9.18
N GLY A 241 -26.20 21.31 9.31
CA GLY A 241 -25.38 21.04 10.52
C GLY A 241 -24.01 21.72 10.50
N LYS A 242 -23.42 21.88 9.31
CA LYS A 242 -22.09 22.46 9.08
C LYS A 242 -22.12 23.41 7.87
N PRO A 243 -22.58 24.67 8.05
CA PRO A 243 -22.80 25.61 6.93
C PRO A 243 -21.54 25.97 6.14
N ASP A 244 -20.37 25.85 6.76
CA ASP A 244 -19.04 26.07 6.17
C ASP A 244 -18.48 24.84 5.45
N PHE A 245 -19.18 23.70 5.47
CA PHE A 245 -18.74 22.48 4.81
C PHE A 245 -18.52 22.70 3.31
N ASP A 246 -17.38 22.19 2.82
CA ASP A 246 -17.06 22.16 1.41
C ASP A 246 -16.51 20.79 0.98
N LEU A 247 -16.76 20.44 -0.27
CA LEU A 247 -16.14 19.28 -0.90
C LEU A 247 -14.70 19.60 -1.27
N LEU A 248 -13.83 18.59 -1.27
CA LEU A 248 -12.48 18.75 -1.80
C LEU A 248 -12.53 19.12 -3.30
N PRO A 249 -11.54 19.82 -3.86
CA PRO A 249 -11.55 20.22 -5.28
C PRO A 249 -11.78 19.04 -6.24
N ALA A 250 -11.15 17.89 -5.96
CA ALA A 250 -11.34 16.66 -6.74
C ALA A 250 -12.77 16.11 -6.65
N GLU A 251 -13.43 16.24 -5.49
CA GLU A 251 -14.80 15.78 -5.27
C GLU A 251 -15.81 16.75 -5.90
N ALA A 252 -15.59 18.07 -5.80
CA ALA A 252 -16.52 19.10 -6.27
C ALA A 252 -16.70 19.10 -7.80
N GLY A 253 -15.69 18.64 -8.53
CA GLY A 253 -15.69 18.53 -9.99
C GLY A 253 -16.46 17.32 -10.55
N HIS A 254 -16.90 16.37 -9.70
CA HIS A 254 -17.48 15.13 -10.19
C HIS A 254 -18.86 15.34 -10.84
N PRO A 255 -19.12 14.78 -12.04
CA PRO A 255 -20.35 15.06 -12.80
C PRO A 255 -21.63 14.59 -12.09
N SER A 256 -21.59 13.48 -11.34
CA SER A 256 -22.79 12.91 -10.72
C SER A 256 -23.32 13.68 -9.52
N TRP A 257 -22.46 14.35 -8.73
CA TRP A 257 -22.89 15.02 -7.49
C TRP A 257 -22.44 16.47 -7.38
N GLY A 258 -21.41 16.89 -8.11
CA GLY A 258 -20.94 18.28 -8.12
C GLY A 258 -22.07 19.30 -8.37
N PRO A 259 -22.93 19.10 -9.39
CA PRO A 259 -24.08 19.97 -9.60
C PRO A 259 -25.05 20.00 -8.42
N SER A 260 -25.36 18.84 -7.83
CA SER A 260 -26.27 18.72 -6.67
C SER A 260 -25.73 19.45 -5.45
N PHE A 261 -24.43 19.33 -5.17
CA PHE A 261 -23.80 20.00 -4.05
C PHE A 261 -23.74 21.52 -4.24
N ARG A 262 -23.36 22.00 -5.43
CA ARG A 262 -23.38 23.45 -5.74
C ARG A 262 -24.78 24.04 -5.57
N GLN A 263 -25.81 23.30 -5.99
CA GLN A 263 -27.19 23.72 -5.81
C GLN A 263 -27.59 23.81 -4.33
N ALA A 264 -27.13 22.87 -3.51
CA ALA A 264 -27.38 22.89 -2.06
C ALA A 264 -26.72 24.11 -1.39
N LYS A 265 -25.45 24.41 -1.71
CA LYS A 265 -24.79 25.64 -1.22
C LYS A 265 -25.53 26.91 -1.64
N ALA A 266 -26.00 26.97 -2.88
CA ALA A 266 -26.73 28.13 -3.39
C ALA A 266 -28.06 28.38 -2.64
N ARG A 267 -28.71 27.33 -2.13
CA ARG A 267 -29.95 27.46 -1.34
C ARG A 267 -29.73 28.00 0.08
N LEU A 268 -28.57 27.77 0.67
CA LEU A 268 -28.24 28.31 2.00
C LEU A 268 -27.80 29.76 1.98
N LYS A 269 -27.24 30.22 0.86
CA LYS A 269 -26.98 31.65 0.68
C LYS A 269 -28.34 32.33 0.53
N PRO A 270 -28.73 33.29 1.41
CA PRO A 270 -30.01 33.98 1.26
C PRO A 270 -30.09 34.61 -0.13
N PRO A 271 -31.28 34.63 -0.77
CA PRO A 271 -31.44 35.29 -2.05
C PRO A 271 -31.02 36.76 -1.92
N VAL A 272 -30.15 37.22 -2.82
CA VAL A 272 -29.79 38.63 -2.93
C VAL A 272 -31.07 39.38 -3.29
N VAL A 273 -31.62 40.12 -2.33
CA VAL A 273 -32.78 41.00 -2.55
C VAL A 273 -32.34 42.05 -3.57
N ALA A 274 -32.94 42.03 -4.75
CA ALA A 274 -32.69 43.04 -5.77
C ALA A 274 -33.16 44.42 -5.26
N PRO A 275 -32.42 45.50 -5.55
CA PRO A 275 -32.86 46.84 -5.15
C PRO A 275 -34.17 47.19 -5.85
N THR A 276 -35.19 47.49 -5.05
CA THR A 276 -36.45 48.09 -5.49
C THR A 276 -36.15 49.42 -6.17
N LYS A 277 -36.43 49.52 -7.47
CA LYS A 277 -36.44 50.81 -8.16
C LYS A 277 -37.68 51.58 -7.70
N ASN A 278 -37.47 52.64 -6.93
CA ASN A 278 -38.46 53.72 -6.76
C ASN A 278 -38.47 54.61 -8.00
#